data_AF-A0A7G8VD96-F1
#
_entry.id   AF-A0A7G8VD96-F1
#
_cell.length_a   1.000
_cell.length_b   1.000
_cell.length_c   1.000
_cell.angle_alpha   90.00
_cell.angle_beta   90.00
_cell.angle_gamma   90.00
#
_symmetry.space_group_name_H-M   'P 1'
#
loop_
_entity.id
_entity.type
_entity.pdbx_description
1 polymer ?
#
loop_
_entity_poly.entity_id
_entity_poly.type
_entity_poly.pdbx_seq_one_letter_code
_entity_poly.pdbx_strand_id
1 'polypeptide(L)'
;MTLKLQSDAVGGSILNEDGTVVLKIDAGGKLVLPGLNRRSRRNRALNSNFCRNTRKKTGTVVLGAGAYGFDMWKAGAAGCTFTFSTTGLDTTINITVGSLVQVIIGENVVGGNYVMSWLGTSLGKIGAGSPTASVAAATNVAAATNLSIEFGVGTLGLVQLEEGKVVNEYDRKDVAEEVHDLGYFLDTSYVGVAPGTPAAAEGRLTRLSSSTSSYVEFDIVFTRRMWKKPTTFNLYSYAGGEIDSIYNEANGAVYAVANVGPNNTSPRGGQFQAATAPTASTVCSAHFFASCEP
;
A
#
# COMPACT_ATOMS: atom_id res chain seq x y z
N MET A 1 4.34 -42.78 29.39
CA MET A 1 3.22 -42.53 28.47
C MET A 1 3.71 -42.86 27.07
N THR A 2 3.33 -44.01 26.53
CA THR A 2 3.81 -44.48 25.22
C THR A 2 2.79 -44.08 24.18
N LEU A 3 3.09 -43.07 23.36
CA LEU A 3 2.25 -42.72 22.21
C LEU A 3 2.34 -43.84 21.17
N LYS A 4 1.22 -44.50 20.87
CA LYS A 4 1.12 -45.43 19.75
C LYS A 4 0.74 -44.64 18.49
N LEU A 5 1.61 -44.66 17.48
CA LEU A 5 1.28 -44.18 16.14
C LEU A 5 0.57 -45.31 15.39
N GLN A 6 -0.71 -45.14 15.06
CA GLN A 6 -1.41 -46.00 14.12
C GLN A 6 -1.14 -45.48 12.70
N SER A 7 -0.31 -46.19 11.94
CA SER A 7 -0.08 -45.91 10.53
C SER A 7 -0.92 -46.84 9.66
N ASP A 8 -2.22 -46.57 9.57
CA ASP A 8 -3.09 -47.25 8.63
C ASP A 8 -3.36 -46.32 7.44
N ALA A 9 -2.61 -46.56 6.36
CA ALA A 9 -2.77 -46.00 5.01
C ALA A 9 -2.65 -44.47 4.84
N VAL A 10 -2.44 -44.08 3.59
CA VAL A 10 -2.39 -42.70 3.09
C VAL A 10 -3.51 -41.85 3.71
N GLY A 11 -3.18 -40.92 4.62
CA GLY A 11 -4.16 -40.02 5.26
C GLY A 11 -4.31 -40.09 6.78
N GLY A 12 -3.29 -40.54 7.53
CA GLY A 12 -3.34 -40.59 9.00
C GLY A 12 -3.52 -39.21 9.65
N SER A 13 -4.40 -39.14 10.67
CA SER A 13 -4.62 -37.98 11.51
C SER A 13 -4.36 -38.28 12.99
N ILE A 14 -3.63 -37.41 13.68
CA ILE A 14 -3.52 -37.42 15.15
C ILE A 14 -4.67 -36.59 15.70
N LEU A 15 -5.49 -37.20 16.55
CA LEU A 15 -6.64 -36.56 17.19
C LEU A 15 -6.32 -36.20 18.65
N ASN A 16 -6.96 -35.16 19.17
CA ASN A 16 -7.10 -34.87 20.59
C ASN A 16 -8.07 -35.86 21.24
N GLU A 17 -8.13 -35.90 22.58
CA GLU A 17 -9.08 -36.74 23.33
C GLU A 17 -10.55 -36.39 23.04
N ASP A 18 -10.81 -35.16 22.57
CA ASP A 18 -12.13 -34.70 22.13
C ASP A 18 -12.44 -35.04 20.66
N GLY A 19 -11.55 -35.76 19.96
CA GLY A 19 -11.70 -36.13 18.56
C GLY A 19 -11.34 -35.02 17.56
N THR A 20 -10.91 -33.84 18.02
CA THR A 20 -10.43 -32.77 17.12
C THR A 20 -9.06 -33.12 16.55
N VAL A 21 -8.79 -32.72 15.31
CA VAL A 21 -7.55 -33.15 14.65
C VAL A 21 -6.40 -32.19 14.93
N VAL A 22 -5.30 -32.73 15.43
CA VAL A 22 -4.06 -32.01 15.82
C VAL A 22 -3.04 -31.98 14.68
N LEU A 23 -2.94 -33.07 13.92
CA LEU A 23 -2.02 -33.22 12.79
C LEU A 23 -2.67 -34.12 11.75
N LYS A 24 -2.58 -33.77 10.47
CA LYS A 24 -2.98 -34.62 9.34
C LYS A 24 -1.83 -34.73 8.37
N ILE A 25 -1.74 -35.83 7.64
CA ILE A 25 -0.94 -35.88 6.41
C ILE A 25 -1.92 -35.81 5.25
N ASP A 26 -1.74 -34.85 4.33
CA ASP A 26 -2.60 -34.77 3.15
C ASP A 26 -2.35 -35.93 2.18
N ALA A 27 -3.20 -36.05 1.16
CA ALA A 27 -3.07 -37.08 0.13
C ALA A 27 -1.76 -37.01 -0.67
N GLY A 28 -1.00 -35.91 -0.54
CA GLY A 28 0.33 -35.71 -1.15
C GLY A 28 1.49 -36.03 -0.22
N GLY A 29 1.24 -36.57 0.99
CA GLY A 29 2.29 -36.91 1.95
C GLY A 29 2.81 -35.72 2.75
N LYS A 30 2.14 -34.57 2.70
CA LYS A 30 2.57 -33.36 3.42
C LYS A 30 1.89 -33.26 4.78
N LEU A 31 2.67 -32.89 5.80
CA LEU A 31 2.15 -32.57 7.13
C LEU A 31 1.29 -31.29 7.07
N VAL A 32 0.02 -31.44 7.44
CA VAL A 32 -0.97 -30.38 7.63
C VAL A 32 -1.23 -30.26 9.13
N LEU A 33 -1.03 -29.06 9.68
CA LEU A 33 -1.35 -28.71 11.06
C LEU A 33 -2.69 -27.98 11.07
N PRO A 34 -3.82 -28.64 11.39
CA PRO A 34 -5.12 -27.98 11.49
C PRO A 34 -5.06 -26.94 12.61
N GLY A 35 -5.43 -25.69 12.34
CA GLY A 35 -5.39 -24.62 13.34
C GLY A 35 -4.07 -23.87 13.45
N LEU A 36 -2.99 -24.30 12.77
CA LEU A 36 -1.98 -23.34 12.34
C LEU A 36 -2.58 -22.57 11.16
N ASN A 37 -3.38 -21.56 11.48
CA ASN A 37 -3.57 -20.46 10.56
C ASN A 37 -2.17 -20.10 10.06
N ARG A 38 -1.91 -20.35 8.76
CA ARG A 38 -0.89 -19.58 8.05
C ARG A 38 -1.22 -18.14 8.39
N ARG A 39 -0.45 -17.56 9.32
CA ARG A 39 -0.68 -16.21 9.83
C ARG A 39 -0.98 -15.30 8.63
N SER A 40 -2.20 -14.79 8.54
CA SER A 40 -2.53 -13.46 8.00
C SER A 40 -1.84 -13.06 6.68
N ARG A 41 -1.73 -13.93 5.67
CA ARG A 41 -1.04 -13.58 4.40
C ARG A 41 -1.57 -14.29 3.15
N ARG A 42 -2.81 -14.78 3.19
CA ARG A 42 -3.44 -15.36 1.99
C ARG A 42 -3.79 -14.28 0.99
N ASN A 43 -4.28 -13.14 1.51
CA ASN A 43 -4.65 -12.02 0.70
C ASN A 43 -3.41 -11.32 0.13
N ARG A 44 -3.30 -11.34 -1.20
CA ARG A 44 -2.27 -10.64 -1.97
C ARG A 44 -2.63 -9.19 -2.21
N ALA A 45 -3.92 -8.84 -2.14
CA ALA A 45 -4.34 -7.46 -2.21
C ALA A 45 -3.86 -6.67 -0.98
N LEU A 46 -3.50 -5.42 -1.21
CA LEU A 46 -3.06 -4.48 -0.17
C LEU A 46 -4.18 -3.48 0.08
N ASN A 47 -4.34 -3.02 1.32
CA ASN A 47 -5.38 -2.07 1.71
C ASN A 47 -6.75 -2.48 1.16
N SER A 48 -7.05 -3.78 1.24
CA SER A 48 -8.19 -4.41 0.56
C SER A 48 -9.54 -4.13 1.21
N ASN A 49 -9.53 -3.64 2.45
CA ASN A 49 -10.70 -3.05 3.11
C ASN A 49 -10.70 -1.52 3.08
N PHE A 50 -9.78 -0.92 2.33
CA PHE A 50 -9.65 0.53 2.14
C PHE A 50 -9.55 1.31 3.46
N CYS A 51 -9.02 0.73 4.54
CA CYS A 51 -8.92 1.43 5.82
C CYS A 51 -7.78 2.46 5.86
N ARG A 52 -6.85 2.42 4.89
CA ARG A 52 -5.70 3.32 4.80
C ARG A 52 -5.88 4.34 3.67
N ASN A 53 -5.82 5.60 4.07
CA ASN A 53 -5.94 6.76 3.20
C ASN A 53 -4.90 7.81 3.62
N THR A 54 -3.61 7.47 3.54
CA THR A 54 -2.51 8.39 3.86
C THR A 54 -2.47 9.59 2.92
N ARG A 55 -3.07 9.45 1.73
CA ARG A 55 -3.31 10.53 0.76
C ARG A 55 -4.45 11.48 1.14
N LYS A 56 -5.21 11.16 2.18
CA LYS A 56 -6.30 11.98 2.73
C LYS A 56 -7.32 12.44 1.68
N LYS A 57 -7.69 11.54 0.79
CA LYS A 57 -8.84 11.77 -0.12
C LYS A 57 -10.10 11.96 0.72
N THR A 58 -10.96 12.90 0.34
CA THR A 58 -12.22 13.20 1.02
C THR A 58 -13.33 13.46 0.00
N GLY A 59 -14.59 13.28 0.41
CA GLY A 59 -15.75 13.55 -0.44
C GLY A 59 -15.77 12.74 -1.75
N THR A 60 -16.09 13.43 -2.85
CA THR A 60 -16.00 12.85 -4.20
C THR A 60 -14.56 12.92 -4.70
N VAL A 61 -13.99 11.75 -4.98
CA VAL A 61 -12.63 11.61 -5.50
C VAL A 61 -12.70 11.45 -7.01
N VAL A 62 -12.03 12.34 -7.74
CA VAL A 62 -11.88 12.26 -9.20
C VAL A 62 -10.40 12.04 -9.52
N LEU A 63 -10.11 10.96 -10.22
CA LEU A 63 -8.77 10.53 -10.58
C LEU A 63 -8.62 10.45 -12.10
N GLY A 64 -7.58 11.07 -12.62
CA GLY A 64 -7.11 10.81 -13.99
C GLY A 64 -6.56 9.39 -14.12
N ALA A 65 -6.39 8.91 -15.35
CA ALA A 65 -5.89 7.57 -15.61
C ALA A 65 -4.56 7.28 -14.88
N GLY A 66 -4.50 6.16 -14.16
CA GLY A 66 -3.31 5.76 -13.39
C GLY A 66 -3.04 6.57 -12.13
N ALA A 67 -3.81 7.61 -11.81
CA ALA A 67 -3.63 8.39 -10.59
C ALA A 67 -4.10 7.59 -9.36
N TYR A 68 -3.37 7.72 -8.25
CA TYR A 68 -3.66 7.00 -7.01
C TYR A 68 -4.68 7.75 -6.13
N GLY A 69 -5.66 6.99 -5.64
CA GLY A 69 -6.69 7.42 -4.71
C GLY A 69 -6.35 7.03 -3.29
N PHE A 70 -6.84 5.86 -2.88
CA PHE A 70 -6.45 5.19 -1.63
C PHE A 70 -5.10 4.50 -1.80
N ASP A 71 -4.46 4.14 -0.68
CA ASP A 71 -3.10 3.62 -0.72
C ASP A 71 -3.04 2.30 -1.52
N MET A 72 -2.15 2.24 -2.52
CA MET A 72 -2.00 1.14 -3.50
C MET A 72 -3.15 0.95 -4.51
N TRP A 73 -4.14 1.82 -4.54
CA TRP A 73 -5.26 1.77 -5.48
C TRP A 73 -5.24 2.97 -6.43
N LYS A 74 -5.21 2.70 -7.74
CA LYS A 74 -5.18 3.70 -8.80
C LYS A 74 -6.39 3.62 -9.71
N ALA A 75 -6.67 4.72 -10.40
CA ALA A 75 -7.66 4.70 -11.46
C ALA A 75 -7.20 3.85 -12.65
N GLY A 76 -8.16 3.16 -13.28
CA GLY A 76 -7.92 2.47 -14.54
C GLY A 76 -7.67 3.42 -15.71
N ALA A 77 -7.59 2.86 -16.92
CA ALA A 77 -7.17 3.59 -18.12
C ALA A 77 -8.13 4.75 -18.50
N ALA A 78 -9.40 4.67 -18.11
CA ALA A 78 -10.40 5.71 -18.34
C ALA A 78 -10.54 6.71 -17.19
N GLY A 79 -9.67 6.65 -16.18
CA GLY A 79 -9.86 7.39 -14.93
C GLY A 79 -10.83 6.70 -13.98
N CYS A 80 -11.14 7.36 -12.87
CA CYS A 80 -12.06 6.86 -11.85
C CYS A 80 -12.69 8.00 -11.07
N THR A 81 -14.00 7.93 -10.87
CA THR A 81 -14.71 8.78 -9.91
C THR A 81 -15.41 7.90 -8.89
N PHE A 82 -15.20 8.19 -7.61
CA PHE A 82 -15.84 7.45 -6.53
C PHE A 82 -16.10 8.32 -5.29
N THR A 83 -17.07 7.87 -4.50
CA THR A 83 -17.21 8.29 -3.09
C THR A 83 -16.90 7.10 -2.20
N PHE A 84 -16.80 7.32 -0.89
CA PHE A 84 -16.57 6.23 0.05
C PHE A 84 -17.20 6.54 1.41
N SER A 85 -17.50 5.49 2.15
CA SER A 85 -18.01 5.56 3.52
C SER A 85 -17.32 4.52 4.38
N THR A 86 -16.92 4.93 5.58
CA THR A 86 -16.28 4.05 6.57
C THR A 86 -17.31 3.64 7.61
N THR A 87 -17.38 2.34 7.91
CA THR A 87 -18.19 1.79 9.00
C THR A 87 -17.33 0.83 9.80
N GLY A 88 -17.09 1.16 11.07
CA GLY A 88 -16.14 0.42 11.90
C GLY A 88 -14.74 0.44 11.29
N LEU A 89 -14.22 -0.74 10.97
CA LEU A 89 -12.86 -0.92 10.45
C LEU A 89 -12.78 -0.91 8.91
N ASP A 90 -13.92 -0.89 8.22
CA ASP A 90 -13.98 -1.12 6.79
C ASP A 90 -14.51 0.11 6.06
N THR A 91 -13.91 0.38 4.90
CA THR A 91 -14.37 1.43 4.00
C THR A 91 -14.92 0.81 2.75
N THR A 92 -16.15 1.19 2.40
CA THR A 92 -16.79 0.80 1.14
C THR A 92 -16.58 1.92 0.13
N ILE A 93 -16.04 1.58 -1.03
CA ILE A 93 -15.91 2.48 -2.17
C ILE A 93 -17.17 2.37 -3.02
N ASN A 94 -17.69 3.49 -3.50
CA ASN A 94 -18.79 3.57 -4.47
C ASN A 94 -18.27 4.22 -5.76
N ILE A 95 -17.94 3.39 -6.74
CA ILE A 95 -17.39 3.81 -8.03
C ILE A 95 -18.55 4.23 -8.92
N THR A 96 -18.56 5.48 -9.36
CA THR A 96 -19.62 6.04 -10.22
C THR A 96 -19.18 6.20 -11.68
N VAL A 97 -17.88 6.33 -11.93
CA VAL A 97 -17.30 6.42 -13.28
C VAL A 97 -15.97 5.68 -13.33
N GLY A 98 -15.70 4.99 -14.44
CA GLY A 98 -14.41 4.35 -14.70
C GLY A 98 -14.18 3.10 -13.84
N SER A 99 -12.94 2.91 -13.41
CA SER A 99 -12.54 1.72 -12.65
C SER A 99 -11.43 1.99 -11.64
N LEU A 100 -11.41 1.20 -10.57
CA LEU A 100 -10.33 1.19 -9.57
C LEU A 100 -9.48 -0.07 -9.76
N VAL A 101 -8.17 0.10 -9.77
CA VAL A 101 -7.18 -0.92 -10.08
C VAL A 101 -6.17 -1.01 -8.95
N GLN A 102 -5.80 -2.24 -8.59
CA GLN A 102 -4.59 -2.49 -7.82
C GLN A 102 -3.65 -3.37 -8.63
N VAL A 103 -2.37 -3.02 -8.61
CA VAL A 103 -1.31 -3.83 -9.20
C VAL A 103 -0.60 -4.58 -8.08
N ILE A 104 -0.68 -5.90 -8.13
CA ILE A 104 0.08 -6.80 -7.29
C ILE A 104 1.46 -6.95 -7.91
N ILE A 105 2.49 -6.62 -7.13
CA ILE A 105 3.88 -6.73 -7.59
C ILE A 105 4.22 -8.16 -7.96
N GLY A 106 4.99 -8.34 -9.04
CA GLY A 106 5.39 -9.65 -9.53
C GLY A 106 6.10 -10.51 -8.49
N GLU A 107 6.89 -9.90 -7.61
CA GLU A 107 7.57 -10.61 -6.51
C GLU A 107 6.60 -11.29 -5.52
N ASN A 108 5.35 -10.82 -5.46
CA ASN A 108 4.29 -11.43 -4.66
C ASN A 108 3.42 -12.43 -5.46
N VAL A 109 3.73 -12.63 -6.75
CA VAL A 109 3.01 -13.53 -7.66
C VAL A 109 3.83 -14.79 -7.88
N VAL A 110 3.39 -15.90 -7.28
CA VAL A 110 4.05 -17.22 -7.36
C VAL A 110 3.74 -17.93 -8.68
N GLY A 111 2.73 -17.44 -9.41
CA GLY A 111 2.21 -18.06 -10.62
C GLY A 111 1.19 -19.17 -10.32
N GLY A 112 0.54 -19.68 -11.37
CA GLY A 112 -0.49 -20.70 -11.25
C GLY A 112 -1.91 -20.14 -11.28
N ASN A 113 -2.79 -20.68 -10.43
CA ASN A 113 -4.19 -20.25 -10.41
C ASN A 113 -4.41 -19.23 -9.30
N TYR A 114 -5.26 -18.24 -9.57
CA TYR A 114 -5.68 -17.25 -8.60
C TYR A 114 -7.20 -17.16 -8.60
N VAL A 115 -7.74 -16.88 -7.42
CA VAL A 115 -9.14 -16.58 -7.22
C VAL A 115 -9.26 -15.28 -6.44
N MET A 116 -10.23 -14.46 -6.82
CA MET A 116 -10.54 -13.19 -6.20
C MET A 116 -12.00 -13.17 -5.78
N SER A 117 -12.29 -12.68 -4.59
CA SER A 117 -13.63 -12.37 -4.12
C SER A 117 -13.69 -10.98 -3.48
N TRP A 118 -14.89 -10.41 -3.40
CA TRP A 118 -15.10 -9.09 -2.78
C TRP A 118 -16.55 -8.93 -2.35
N LEU A 119 -16.80 -7.91 -1.53
CA LEU A 119 -18.12 -7.45 -1.15
C LEU A 119 -18.52 -6.25 -2.02
N GLY A 120 -19.75 -6.26 -2.54
CA GLY A 120 -20.33 -5.13 -3.27
C GLY A 120 -20.91 -5.52 -4.63
N THR A 121 -21.30 -4.51 -5.40
CA THR A 121 -21.98 -4.66 -6.70
C THR A 121 -21.07 -4.42 -7.91
N SER A 122 -19.84 -3.95 -7.69
CA SER A 122 -18.87 -3.75 -8.78
C SER A 122 -18.55 -5.08 -9.48
N LEU A 123 -18.42 -5.02 -10.81
CA LEU A 123 -17.86 -6.12 -11.58
C LEU A 123 -16.33 -6.06 -11.49
N GLY A 124 -15.70 -7.19 -11.20
CA GLY A 124 -14.27 -7.32 -10.98
C GLY A 124 -13.61 -8.28 -11.97
N LYS A 125 -12.35 -8.06 -12.32
CA LYS A 125 -11.53 -8.98 -13.13
C LYS A 125 -10.11 -9.07 -12.61
N ILE A 126 -9.44 -10.17 -12.98
CA ILE A 126 -8.03 -10.43 -12.71
C ILE A 126 -7.28 -10.38 -14.06
N GLY A 127 -6.27 -9.52 -14.17
CA GLY A 127 -5.45 -9.37 -15.36
C GLY A 127 -6.28 -9.08 -16.62
N ALA A 128 -6.06 -9.89 -17.66
CA ALA A 128 -6.79 -9.82 -18.93
C ALA A 128 -8.12 -10.61 -18.92
N GLY A 129 -8.57 -11.12 -17.77
CA GLY A 129 -9.83 -11.85 -17.65
C GLY A 129 -11.06 -10.97 -17.88
N SER A 130 -12.20 -11.62 -18.10
CA SER A 130 -13.50 -10.94 -18.22
C SER A 130 -14.01 -10.47 -16.86
N PRO A 131 -14.70 -9.31 -16.78
CA PRO A 131 -15.38 -8.87 -15.56
C PRO A 131 -16.48 -9.84 -15.14
N THR A 132 -16.55 -10.14 -13.84
CA THR A 132 -17.54 -11.00 -13.21
C THR A 132 -18.11 -10.36 -11.94
N ALA A 133 -19.22 -10.90 -11.43
CA ALA A 133 -19.81 -10.44 -10.18
C ALA A 133 -19.28 -11.25 -8.98
N SER A 134 -18.87 -10.55 -7.92
CA SER A 134 -18.47 -11.05 -6.60
C SER A 134 -17.28 -12.02 -6.52
N VAL A 135 -16.98 -12.79 -7.57
CA VAL A 135 -15.87 -13.73 -7.67
C VAL A 135 -15.28 -13.73 -9.08
N ALA A 136 -13.96 -13.67 -9.19
CA ALA A 136 -13.22 -13.81 -10.44
C ALA A 136 -12.13 -14.88 -10.29
N ALA A 137 -11.77 -15.55 -11.38
CA ALA A 137 -10.70 -16.53 -11.41
C ALA A 137 -9.75 -16.27 -12.58
N ALA A 138 -8.47 -16.54 -12.36
CA ALA A 138 -7.44 -16.54 -13.38
C ALA A 138 -6.67 -17.86 -13.33
N THR A 139 -6.40 -18.43 -14.50
CA THR A 139 -5.59 -19.64 -14.65
C THR A 139 -4.28 -19.29 -15.34
N ASN A 140 -3.24 -20.09 -15.07
CA ASN A 140 -1.93 -19.95 -15.70
C ASN A 140 -1.33 -18.52 -15.57
N VAL A 141 -1.54 -17.87 -14.44
CA VAL A 141 -0.87 -16.61 -14.11
C VAL A 141 0.63 -16.85 -14.11
N ALA A 142 1.37 -16.01 -14.81
CA ALA A 142 2.83 -16.09 -14.85
C ALA A 142 3.43 -15.71 -13.48
N ALA A 143 4.40 -16.50 -13.02
CA ALA A 143 5.17 -16.17 -11.83
C ALA A 143 6.02 -14.90 -12.06
N ALA A 144 6.36 -14.21 -10.98
CA ALA A 144 7.26 -13.04 -11.00
C ALA A 144 6.82 -11.90 -11.95
N THR A 145 5.54 -11.85 -12.30
CA THR A 145 4.97 -10.85 -13.23
C THR A 145 3.86 -10.09 -12.53
N ASN A 146 3.82 -8.77 -12.71
CA ASN A 146 2.77 -7.94 -12.13
C ASN A 146 1.38 -8.46 -12.53
N LEU A 147 0.49 -8.57 -11.55
CA LEU A 147 -0.89 -8.99 -11.74
C LEU A 147 -1.81 -7.85 -11.35
N SER A 148 -2.68 -7.41 -12.26
CA SER A 148 -3.69 -6.40 -11.93
C SER A 148 -4.99 -7.04 -11.47
N ILE A 149 -5.67 -6.36 -10.56
CA ILE A 149 -7.09 -6.57 -10.27
C ILE A 149 -7.82 -5.25 -10.52
N GLU A 150 -8.99 -5.32 -11.15
CA GLU A 150 -9.72 -4.13 -11.60
C GLU A 150 -11.22 -4.28 -11.33
N PHE A 151 -11.83 -3.20 -10.83
CA PHE A 151 -13.24 -3.12 -10.48
C PHE A 151 -13.89 -1.92 -11.15
N GLY A 152 -15.00 -2.14 -11.85
CA GLY A 152 -15.76 -1.09 -12.51
C GLY A 152 -16.76 -0.38 -11.59
N VAL A 153 -17.75 0.26 -12.19
CA VAL A 153 -18.86 0.95 -11.50
C VAL A 153 -19.59 0.01 -10.54
N GLY A 154 -19.93 0.53 -9.35
CA GLY A 154 -20.62 -0.20 -8.28
C GLY A 154 -19.93 -0.04 -6.93
N THR A 155 -20.40 -0.78 -5.93
CA THR A 155 -19.77 -0.79 -4.60
C THR A 155 -18.65 -1.83 -4.51
N LEU A 156 -17.64 -1.54 -3.70
CA LEU A 156 -16.46 -2.37 -3.52
C LEU A 156 -15.95 -2.29 -2.07
N GLY A 157 -15.71 -3.46 -1.47
CA GLY A 157 -15.11 -3.61 -0.15
C GLY A 157 -14.57 -5.03 0.04
N LEU A 158 -13.70 -5.22 1.03
CA LEU A 158 -13.18 -6.54 1.47
C LEU A 158 -12.65 -7.42 0.32
N VAL A 159 -11.75 -6.87 -0.48
CA VAL A 159 -11.17 -7.60 -1.63
C VAL A 159 -10.22 -8.69 -1.14
N GLN A 160 -10.49 -9.95 -1.47
CA GLN A 160 -9.63 -11.09 -1.18
C GLN A 160 -9.07 -11.61 -2.51
N LEU A 161 -7.76 -11.47 -2.74
CA LEU A 161 -7.08 -12.12 -3.85
C LEU A 161 -6.12 -13.17 -3.31
N GLU A 162 -6.26 -14.42 -3.72
CA GLU A 162 -5.46 -15.51 -3.19
C GLU A 162 -5.09 -16.56 -4.25
N GLU A 163 -4.02 -17.30 -3.95
CA GLU A 163 -3.57 -18.41 -4.79
C GLU A 163 -4.49 -19.61 -4.63
N GLY A 164 -4.83 -20.24 -5.75
CA GLY A 164 -5.68 -21.43 -5.81
C GLY A 164 -6.93 -21.20 -6.65
N LYS A 165 -7.92 -22.07 -6.43
CA LYS A 165 -9.21 -22.08 -7.15
C LYS A 165 -10.41 -21.92 -6.22
N VAL A 166 -10.18 -21.90 -4.91
CA VAL A 166 -11.24 -21.93 -3.89
C VAL A 166 -11.23 -20.60 -3.17
N VAL A 167 -12.37 -19.93 -3.18
CA VAL A 167 -12.60 -18.71 -2.40
C VAL A 167 -12.63 -19.05 -0.92
N ASN A 168 -11.85 -18.35 -0.13
CA ASN A 168 -11.89 -18.35 1.32
C ASN A 168 -12.53 -17.07 1.84
N GLU A 169 -12.83 -17.08 3.14
CA GLU A 169 -13.22 -15.87 3.86
C GLU A 169 -12.13 -14.80 3.79
N TYR A 170 -12.55 -13.53 3.85
CA TYR A 170 -11.66 -12.38 3.83
C TYR A 170 -10.59 -12.49 4.94
N ASP A 171 -9.32 -12.49 4.53
CA ASP A 171 -8.17 -12.56 5.43
C ASP A 171 -7.84 -11.15 5.94
N ARG A 172 -8.38 -10.82 7.10
CA ARG A 172 -8.19 -9.50 7.71
C ARG A 172 -6.80 -9.40 8.33
N LYS A 173 -6.02 -8.44 7.82
CA LYS A 173 -4.75 -8.05 8.41
C LYS A 173 -4.97 -7.17 9.64
N ASP A 174 -4.09 -7.31 10.62
CA ASP A 174 -4.02 -6.35 11.71
C ASP A 174 -3.49 -4.99 11.19
N VAL A 175 -3.76 -3.92 11.94
CA VAL A 175 -3.37 -2.56 11.53
C VAL A 175 -1.85 -2.40 11.44
N ALA A 176 -1.08 -3.09 12.27
CA ALA A 176 0.38 -2.96 12.27
C ALA A 176 0.99 -3.61 11.02
N GLU A 177 0.46 -4.75 10.60
CA GLU A 177 0.82 -5.46 9.38
C GLU A 177 0.42 -4.63 8.15
N GLU A 178 -0.78 -4.05 8.12
CA GLU A 178 -1.20 -3.17 7.02
C GLU A 178 -0.28 -1.95 6.87
N VAL A 179 0.08 -1.31 7.98
CA VAL A 179 1.06 -0.20 8.00
C VAL A 179 2.44 -0.67 7.55
N HIS A 180 2.83 -1.89 7.89
CA HIS A 180 4.09 -2.48 7.46
C HIS A 180 4.13 -2.72 5.96
N ASP A 181 3.14 -3.40 5.40
CA ASP A 181 3.07 -3.71 3.98
C ASP A 181 2.99 -2.45 3.12
N LEU A 182 2.20 -1.46 3.55
CA LEU A 182 2.12 -0.18 2.84
C LEU A 182 3.38 0.68 3.00
N GLY A 183 4.03 0.63 4.16
CA GLY A 183 5.30 1.32 4.42
C GLY A 183 6.46 0.84 3.55
N TYR A 184 6.30 -0.32 2.91
CA TYR A 184 7.22 -0.81 1.89
C TYR A 184 7.13 0.02 0.59
N PHE A 185 5.98 0.63 0.30
CA PHE A 185 5.72 1.38 -0.94
C PHE A 185 5.59 2.89 -0.74
N LEU A 186 5.20 3.34 0.45
CA LEU A 186 4.92 4.73 0.76
C LEU A 186 5.58 5.17 2.05
N ASP A 187 6.09 6.40 2.05
CA ASP A 187 6.41 7.13 3.29
C ASP A 187 5.96 8.58 3.16
N THR A 188 5.55 9.17 4.28
CA THR A 188 5.04 10.53 4.34
C THR A 188 5.40 11.14 5.68
N SER A 189 5.76 12.43 5.67
CA SER A 189 5.90 13.17 6.93
C SER A 189 4.55 13.63 7.50
N TYR A 190 3.50 13.69 6.68
CA TYR A 190 2.22 14.26 7.09
C TYR A 190 1.51 13.40 8.12
N VAL A 191 0.96 14.06 9.14
CA VAL A 191 0.06 13.45 10.13
C VAL A 191 -1.23 14.23 10.06
N GLY A 192 -2.41 13.60 10.04
CA GLY A 192 -3.68 14.33 10.09
C GLY A 192 -4.14 15.00 8.79
N VAL A 193 -3.26 15.71 8.07
CA VAL A 193 -3.54 16.50 6.84
C VAL A 193 -3.12 15.84 5.53
N ALA A 194 -3.70 16.32 4.42
CA ALA A 194 -3.33 15.88 3.07
C ALA A 194 -2.00 16.49 2.61
N PRO A 195 -1.20 15.80 1.77
CA PRO A 195 -0.02 16.38 1.17
C PRO A 195 -0.32 17.68 0.39
N GLY A 196 0.55 18.68 0.53
CA GLY A 196 0.37 20.01 -0.05
C GLY A 196 -0.67 20.91 0.65
N THR A 197 -1.26 20.46 1.76
CA THR A 197 -2.11 21.34 2.59
C THR A 197 -1.22 22.21 3.50
N PRO A 198 -1.47 23.53 3.61
CA PRO A 198 -0.89 24.37 4.64
C PRO A 198 -1.13 23.75 6.03
N ALA A 199 -0.07 23.33 6.71
CA ALA A 199 -0.20 22.51 7.90
C ALA A 199 0.96 22.77 8.87
N ALA A 200 0.95 23.99 9.42
CA ALA A 200 2.05 24.58 10.20
C ALA A 200 2.62 23.71 11.35
N ALA A 201 1.90 22.68 11.81
CA ALA A 201 2.30 21.83 12.93
C ALA A 201 2.03 20.31 12.72
N GLU A 202 1.47 19.91 11.58
CA GLU A 202 0.93 18.55 11.42
C GLU A 202 1.86 17.65 10.57
N GLY A 203 2.93 17.16 11.21
CA GLY A 203 3.79 16.14 10.62
C GLY A 203 5.23 16.11 11.17
N ARG A 204 6.05 15.19 10.65
CA ARG A 204 7.48 15.12 10.97
C ARG A 204 8.26 16.15 10.17
N LEU A 205 8.63 17.25 10.80
CA LEU A 205 9.48 18.29 10.21
C LEU A 205 10.92 17.79 10.07
N THR A 206 11.53 18.00 8.91
CA THR A 206 12.98 17.84 8.75
C THR A 206 13.65 19.18 9.02
N ARG A 207 14.39 19.29 10.13
CA ARG A 207 15.10 20.51 10.51
C ARG A 207 16.49 20.57 9.89
N LEU A 208 16.79 21.66 9.20
CA LEU A 208 18.02 21.86 8.45
C LEU A 208 18.99 22.77 9.22
N SER A 209 20.29 22.46 9.16
CA SER A 209 21.38 23.30 9.67
C SER A 209 22.05 24.04 8.50
N SER A 210 22.49 25.27 8.71
CA SER A 210 22.92 26.18 7.64
C SER A 210 24.27 25.85 7.01
N SER A 211 24.43 26.35 5.78
CA SER A 211 25.71 26.46 5.07
C SER A 211 25.93 27.92 4.65
N THR A 212 27.19 28.35 4.59
CA THR A 212 27.61 29.65 4.02
C THR A 212 27.77 29.62 2.49
N SER A 213 27.49 28.48 1.85
CA SER A 213 27.49 28.34 0.38
C SER A 213 26.31 29.07 -0.27
N SER A 214 26.29 29.18 -1.60
CA SER A 214 25.15 29.71 -2.37
C SER A 214 23.88 28.84 -2.29
N TYR A 215 23.97 27.68 -1.62
CA TYR A 215 22.93 26.70 -1.45
C TYR A 215 23.06 25.95 -0.12
N VAL A 216 21.98 25.28 0.30
CA VAL A 216 21.99 24.35 1.44
C VAL A 216 21.65 22.97 0.96
N GLU A 217 22.55 22.02 1.17
CA GLU A 217 22.29 20.59 1.00
C GLU A 217 21.67 20.01 2.27
N PHE A 218 20.74 19.07 2.11
CA PHE A 218 20.13 18.38 3.23
C PHE A 218 19.63 16.99 2.89
N ASP A 219 19.59 16.13 3.90
CA ASP A 219 19.08 14.78 3.78
C ASP A 219 17.68 14.65 4.37
N ILE A 220 16.84 13.87 3.69
CA ILE A 220 15.58 13.37 4.23
C ILE A 220 15.73 11.88 4.40
N VAL A 221 15.58 11.41 5.63
CA VAL A 221 15.62 9.99 5.97
C VAL A 221 14.20 9.47 6.11
N PHE A 222 13.88 8.40 5.40
CA PHE A 222 12.57 7.75 5.51
C PHE A 222 12.45 7.00 6.84
N THR A 223 11.23 6.97 7.37
CA THR A 223 10.90 6.24 8.60
C THR A 223 11.20 4.76 8.45
N ARG A 224 11.05 4.25 7.23
CA ARG A 224 11.27 2.85 6.87
C ARG A 224 12.00 2.80 5.54
N ARG A 225 12.74 1.71 5.35
CA ARG A 225 13.31 1.42 4.03
C ARG A 225 12.18 1.02 3.09
N MET A 226 12.01 1.78 2.02
CA MET A 226 11.10 1.45 0.92
C MET A 226 11.65 0.28 0.10
N TRP A 227 10.80 -0.32 -0.73
CA TRP A 227 11.15 -1.41 -1.62
C TRP A 227 12.26 -1.03 -2.61
N LYS A 228 12.00 0.04 -3.36
CA LYS A 228 12.89 0.60 -4.37
C LYS A 228 12.97 2.12 -4.18
N LYS A 229 13.85 2.75 -4.95
CA LYS A 229 13.93 4.21 -5.04
C LYS A 229 12.52 4.78 -5.34
N PRO A 230 12.07 5.83 -4.65
CA PRO A 230 10.81 6.49 -4.97
C PRO A 230 10.75 6.87 -6.45
N THR A 231 9.67 6.50 -7.12
CA THR A 231 9.34 6.99 -8.45
C THR A 231 8.73 8.38 -8.38
N THR A 232 8.07 8.68 -7.26
CA THR A 232 7.54 10.01 -6.93
C THR A 232 8.12 10.44 -5.59
N PHE A 233 8.70 11.63 -5.57
CA PHE A 233 9.15 12.27 -4.35
C PHE A 233 8.85 13.76 -4.44
N ASN A 234 7.98 14.24 -3.57
CA ASN A 234 7.59 15.64 -3.53
C ASN A 234 7.93 16.21 -2.16
N LEU A 235 8.50 17.42 -2.17
CA LEU A 235 8.62 18.25 -0.98
C LEU A 235 7.54 19.29 -0.96
N TYR A 236 7.19 19.70 0.25
CA TYR A 236 6.20 20.72 0.46
C TYR A 236 6.62 21.65 1.58
N SER A 237 6.48 22.95 1.35
CA SER A 237 6.51 23.96 2.40
C SER A 237 5.45 23.62 3.44
N TYR A 238 5.85 23.52 4.70
CA TYR A 238 4.90 23.15 5.76
C TYR A 238 3.89 24.28 6.06
N ALA A 239 4.26 25.53 5.75
CA ALA A 239 3.44 26.70 6.03
C ALA A 239 2.44 27.02 4.92
N GLY A 240 2.84 26.90 3.65
CA GLY A 240 2.02 27.28 2.50
C GLY A 240 1.62 26.12 1.58
N GLY A 241 2.18 24.92 1.79
CA GLY A 241 1.84 23.73 1.02
C GLY A 241 2.43 23.71 -0.40
N GLU A 242 3.26 24.68 -0.75
CA GLU A 242 3.87 24.78 -2.08
C GLU A 242 4.78 23.58 -2.34
N ILE A 243 4.66 22.98 -3.53
CA ILE A 243 5.50 21.85 -3.94
C ILE A 243 6.95 22.30 -4.19
N ASP A 244 7.89 21.38 -4.01
CA ASP A 244 9.33 21.56 -4.23
C ASP A 244 9.89 22.76 -3.47
N SER A 245 9.50 22.89 -2.21
CA SER A 245 9.90 24.02 -1.38
C SER A 245 10.14 23.65 0.08
N ILE A 246 10.90 24.51 0.77
CA ILE A 246 11.12 24.48 2.21
C ILE A 246 10.75 25.84 2.82
N TYR A 247 10.36 25.86 4.09
CA TYR A 247 10.03 27.09 4.82
C TYR A 247 11.12 27.44 5.83
N ASN A 248 11.46 28.72 5.91
CA ASN A 248 12.40 29.25 6.89
C ASN A 248 11.67 29.74 8.15
N GLU A 249 11.93 29.09 9.28
CA GLU A 249 11.24 29.39 10.54
C GLU A 249 11.62 30.76 11.12
N ALA A 250 12.78 31.32 10.74
CA ALA A 250 13.27 32.57 11.29
C ALA A 250 12.68 33.82 10.62
N ASN A 251 12.45 33.79 9.31
CA ASN A 251 11.97 34.95 8.54
C ASN A 251 10.65 34.71 7.78
N GLY A 252 10.11 33.49 7.83
CA GLY A 252 8.87 33.12 7.14
C GLY A 252 8.98 33.01 5.62
N ALA A 253 10.19 33.03 5.07
CA ALA A 253 10.39 32.89 3.63
C ALA A 253 10.26 31.43 3.18
N VAL A 254 9.73 31.24 1.97
CA VAL A 254 9.70 29.96 1.27
C VAL A 254 10.82 29.94 0.24
N TYR A 255 11.64 28.88 0.24
CA TYR A 255 12.70 28.69 -0.73
C TYR A 255 12.37 27.52 -1.65
N ALA A 256 12.60 27.72 -2.95
CA ALA A 256 12.54 26.64 -3.92
C ALA A 256 13.65 25.61 -3.64
N VAL A 257 13.31 24.34 -3.79
CA VAL A 257 14.21 23.19 -3.66
C VAL A 257 14.38 22.58 -5.03
N ALA A 258 15.63 22.33 -5.40
CA ALA A 258 15.98 21.56 -6.58
C ALA A 258 16.55 20.20 -6.16
N ASN A 259 16.29 19.17 -6.98
CA ASN A 259 16.99 17.90 -6.89
C ASN A 259 18.44 18.09 -7.36
N VAL A 260 19.43 17.67 -6.57
CA VAL A 260 20.85 17.71 -6.96
C VAL A 260 21.18 16.53 -7.86
N GLY A 261 20.65 16.50 -9.07
CA GLY A 261 20.98 15.49 -10.07
C GLY A 261 20.22 14.15 -9.95
N PRO A 262 20.50 13.20 -10.86
CA PRO A 262 19.60 12.09 -11.18
C PRO A 262 19.55 10.95 -10.13
N ASN A 263 20.47 10.92 -9.15
CA ASN A 263 20.67 9.78 -8.24
C ASN A 263 20.31 10.07 -6.76
N ASN A 264 19.59 11.15 -6.49
CA ASN A 264 19.51 11.70 -5.15
C ASN A 264 18.51 11.07 -4.20
N THR A 265 17.65 10.17 -4.68
CA THR A 265 16.80 9.38 -3.81
C THR A 265 17.24 7.92 -3.82
N SER A 266 17.12 7.31 -2.65
CA SER A 266 17.37 5.92 -2.35
C SER A 266 16.14 5.35 -1.64
N PRO A 267 16.06 4.03 -1.44
CA PRO A 267 14.99 3.47 -0.63
C PRO A 267 15.03 3.89 0.86
N ARG A 268 16.07 4.58 1.33
CA ARG A 268 16.20 5.06 2.72
C ARG A 268 15.95 6.55 2.88
N GLY A 269 15.79 7.29 1.80
CA GLY A 269 15.82 8.75 1.85
C GLY A 269 16.46 9.37 0.63
N GLY A 270 16.70 10.67 0.66
CA GLY A 270 17.42 11.37 -0.39
C GLY A 270 18.11 12.64 0.06
N GLN A 271 18.97 13.16 -0.80
CA GLN A 271 19.70 14.41 -0.61
C GLN A 271 19.14 15.50 -1.54
N PHE A 272 18.95 16.71 -1.04
CA PHE A 272 18.28 17.80 -1.73
C PHE A 272 19.03 19.12 -1.55
N GLN A 273 18.76 20.11 -2.40
CA GLN A 273 19.39 21.42 -2.34
C GLN A 273 18.38 22.56 -2.45
N ALA A 274 18.42 23.49 -1.51
CA ALA A 274 17.69 24.75 -1.64
C ALA A 274 18.40 25.70 -2.60
N ALA A 275 17.66 26.29 -3.55
CA ALA A 275 18.20 27.12 -4.64
C ALA A 275 18.83 28.45 -4.16
N THR A 276 18.44 28.93 -2.99
CA THR A 276 19.00 30.14 -2.37
C THR A 276 19.38 29.79 -0.93
N ALA A 277 20.64 30.01 -0.56
CA ALA A 277 21.05 29.84 0.83
C ALA A 277 20.37 30.88 1.74
N PRO A 278 19.81 30.46 2.88
CA PRO A 278 19.36 31.38 3.90
C PRO A 278 20.53 32.27 4.36
N THR A 279 20.28 33.56 4.59
CA THR A 279 21.32 34.55 4.91
C THR A 279 21.99 34.39 6.29
N ALA A 280 21.70 33.32 7.05
CA ALA A 280 22.34 32.99 8.33
C ALA A 280 22.01 31.54 8.74
N SER A 281 22.49 31.11 9.92
CA SER A 281 22.03 29.87 10.57
C SER A 281 20.56 29.91 10.94
N THR A 282 19.68 29.54 10.01
CA THR A 282 18.23 29.48 10.22
C THR A 282 17.71 28.05 10.14
N VAL A 283 16.80 27.70 11.05
CA VAL A 283 16.06 26.44 10.98
C VAL A 283 15.10 26.52 9.79
N CYS A 284 15.25 25.59 8.86
CA CYS A 284 14.26 25.36 7.80
C CYS A 284 13.54 24.04 8.03
N SER A 285 12.29 23.98 7.57
CA SER A 285 11.38 22.87 7.76
C SER A 285 10.58 22.59 6.49
N ALA A 286 10.28 21.31 6.28
CA ALA A 286 9.47 20.85 5.16
C ALA A 286 8.74 19.55 5.49
N HIS A 287 7.69 19.27 4.70
CA HIS A 287 7.03 17.98 4.62
C HIS A 287 7.41 17.26 3.33
N PHE A 288 7.29 15.94 3.31
CA PHE A 288 7.53 15.12 2.13
C PHE A 288 6.43 14.06 1.94
N PHE A 289 6.28 13.67 0.67
CA PHE A 289 5.56 12.48 0.26
C PHE A 289 6.44 11.68 -0.71
N ALA A 290 6.65 10.40 -0.41
CA ALA A 290 7.45 9.49 -1.21
C ALA A 290 6.62 8.25 -1.57
N SER A 291 6.62 7.86 -2.85
CA SER A 291 6.01 6.60 -3.29
C SER A 291 6.86 5.87 -4.32
N CYS A 292 6.86 4.54 -4.26
CA CYS A 292 7.52 3.66 -5.22
C CYS A 292 6.56 2.60 -5.76
N GLU A 293 5.32 3.01 -6.00
CA GLU A 293 4.24 2.12 -6.41
C GLU A 293 4.50 1.51 -7.81
N PRO A 294 3.98 0.30 -8.08
CA PRO A 294 4.16 -0.42 -9.35
C PRO A 294 3.25 0.06 -10.51
#